data_AF-A0AB38G6X9-F1
#
_entry.id   AF-A0AB38G6X9-F1
#
_cell.length_a   1.000
_cell.length_b   1.000
_cell.length_c   1.000
_cell.angle_alpha   90.00
_cell.angle_beta   90.00
_cell.angle_gamma   90.00
#
_symmetry.space_group_name_H-M   'P 1'
#
loop_
_entity.id
_entity.type
_entity.pdbx_description
1 polymer ?
#
loop_
_entity_poly.entity_id
_entity_poly.type
_entity_poly.pdbx_seq_one_letter_code
_entity_poly.pdbx_strand_id
1 'polypeptide(L)'
;MRTENGAEILIHVGMDTVSLAGKGFNTIVQVSDKVAAGQKLLEFDLATIGEANLPVISPVIVTNSTEFEDILTAQDVRVNIGDYLLTILA
;
A
#
# COMPACT_ATOMS: atom_id res chain seq x y z
N MET A 1 8.03 2.21 1.73
CA MET A 1 8.89 1.01 1.87
C MET A 1 9.93 1.04 0.77
N ARG A 2 11.11 0.45 0.98
CA ARG A 2 12.12 0.32 -0.06
C ARG A 2 12.51 -1.15 -0.21
N THR A 3 12.48 -1.66 -1.43
CA THR A 3 12.87 -3.04 -1.75
C THR A 3 14.39 -3.15 -1.91
N GLU A 4 14.91 -4.37 -1.90
CA GLU A 4 16.35 -4.62 -2.08
C GLU A 4 16.86 -4.22 -3.47
N ASN A 5 16.00 -4.30 -4.50
CA ASN A 5 16.29 -3.81 -5.85
C ASN A 5 16.07 -2.30 -6.03
N GLY A 6 15.84 -1.56 -4.94
CA GLY A 6 15.82 -0.09 -4.94
C GLY A 6 14.48 0.56 -5.20
N ALA A 7 13.42 -0.18 -5.52
CA ALA A 7 12.08 0.39 -5.71
C ALA A 7 11.51 0.93 -4.40
N GLU A 8 10.96 2.14 -4.46
CA GLU A 8 10.29 2.79 -3.34
C GLU A 8 8.78 2.70 -3.53
N ILE A 9 8.12 1.96 -2.64
CA ILE A 9 6.68 1.70 -2.70
C ILE A 9 5.97 2.46 -1.59
N LEU A 10 4.99 3.27 -1.97
CA LEU A 10 4.05 3.93 -1.07
C LEU A 10 2.68 3.24 -1.17
N ILE A 11 2.18 2.79 -0.02
CA ILE A 11 0.81 2.29 0.13
C ILE A 11 0.05 3.34 0.95
N HIS A 12 -0.97 3.94 0.36
CA HIS A 12 -1.84 4.90 1.03
C HIS A 12 -3.18 4.23 1.30
N VAL A 13 -3.60 4.11 2.57
CA VAL A 13 -4.80 3.35 2.95
C VAL A 13 -6.00 4.28 3.12
N GLY A 14 -6.99 4.12 2.23
CA GLY A 14 -8.10 5.05 2.07
C GLY A 14 -7.67 6.41 1.53
N MET A 15 -8.64 7.28 1.25
CA MET A 15 -8.40 8.68 0.84
C MET A 15 -8.87 9.62 1.95
N ASP A 16 -8.10 10.68 2.21
CA ASP A 16 -8.37 11.70 3.24
C ASP A 16 -8.54 11.17 4.68
N THR A 17 -8.03 9.95 4.93
CA THR A 17 -8.11 9.24 6.22
C THR A 17 -7.30 9.88 7.35
N VAL A 18 -6.45 10.87 7.03
CA VAL A 18 -5.76 11.70 8.04
C VAL A 18 -6.75 12.40 9.00
N SER A 19 -7.95 12.72 8.52
CA SER A 19 -9.03 13.31 9.32
C SER A 19 -9.52 12.41 10.46
N LEU A 20 -9.26 11.09 10.38
CA LEU A 20 -9.60 10.13 11.42
C LEU A 20 -8.63 10.15 12.61
N ALA A 21 -7.51 10.89 12.51
CA ALA A 21 -6.50 10.99 13.56
C ALA A 21 -6.04 9.62 14.12
N GLY A 22 -5.96 8.61 13.25
CA GLY A 22 -5.58 7.23 13.60
C GLY A 22 -6.72 6.35 14.11
N LYS A 23 -7.95 6.86 14.26
CA LYS A 23 -9.11 6.03 14.64
C LYS A 23 -9.34 4.93 13.60
N GLY A 24 -9.42 3.69 14.06
CA GLY A 24 -9.63 2.53 13.20
C GLY A 24 -8.37 2.05 12.49
N PHE A 25 -7.17 2.54 12.87
CA PHE A 25 -5.88 2.07 12.37
C PHE A 25 -5.02 1.52 13.52
N ASN A 26 -4.37 0.39 13.28
CA ASN A 26 -3.44 -0.25 14.22
C ASN A 26 -2.16 -0.66 13.48
N THR A 27 -1.09 0.11 13.66
CA THR A 27 0.20 -0.17 13.03
C THR A 27 0.94 -1.27 13.77
N ILE A 28 1.43 -2.28 13.04
CA ILE A 28 2.10 -3.45 13.62
C ILE A 28 3.63 -3.35 13.52
N VAL A 29 4.13 -2.68 12.47
CA VAL A 29 5.56 -2.47 12.21
C VAL A 29 5.98 -1.04 12.48
N GLN A 30 7.28 -0.83 12.64
CA GLN A 30 7.87 0.50 12.84
C GLN A 30 8.74 0.91 11.64
N VAL A 31 9.03 2.21 11.57
CA VAL A 31 9.93 2.75 10.55
C VAL A 31 11.31 2.09 10.71
N SER A 32 11.90 1.69 9.59
CA SER A 32 13.18 0.96 9.50
C SER A 32 13.12 -0.54 9.77
N ASP A 33 11.94 -1.10 10.10
CA ASP A 33 11.78 -2.55 10.17
C ASP A 33 12.02 -3.19 8.80
N LYS A 34 12.75 -4.31 8.80
CA LYS A 34 12.81 -5.20 7.63
C LYS A 34 11.59 -6.10 7.65
N VAL A 35 10.88 -6.16 6.53
CA VAL A 35 9.66 -6.95 6.37
C VAL A 35 9.77 -7.84 5.15
N ALA A 36 9.05 -8.96 5.17
CA ALA A 36 8.93 -9.87 4.03
C ALA A 36 7.58 -9.73 3.33
N ALA A 37 7.50 -10.12 2.05
CA ALA A 37 6.24 -10.17 1.33
C ALA A 37 5.21 -11.06 2.07
N GLY A 38 3.98 -10.58 2.18
CA GLY A 38 2.91 -11.25 2.95
C GLY A 38 2.92 -10.98 4.45
N GLN A 39 3.95 -10.32 5.00
CA GLN A 39 3.95 -9.90 6.40
C GLN A 39 2.91 -8.80 6.63
N LYS A 40 2.15 -8.93 7.72
CA LYS A 40 1.16 -7.93 8.13
C LYS A 40 1.88 -6.66 8.62
N LEU A 41 1.49 -5.51 8.07
CA LEU A 41 2.10 -4.20 8.38
C LEU A 41 1.19 -3.31 9.24
N LEU A 42 -0.11 -3.35 8.95
CA LEU A 42 -1.15 -2.49 9.48
C LEU A 42 -2.46 -3.28 9.49
N GLU A 43 -3.30 -3.01 10.49
CA GLU A 43 -4.72 -3.36 10.48
C GLU A 43 -5.55 -2.08 10.42
N PHE A 44 -6.65 -2.12 9.67
CA PHE A 44 -7.59 -1.01 9.60
C PHE A 44 -9.03 -1.49 9.50
N ASP A 45 -9.94 -0.69 10.02
CA ASP A 45 -11.38 -0.96 10.01
C ASP A 45 -12.09 -0.20 8.89
N LEU A 46 -12.55 -0.95 7.88
CA LEU A 46 -13.32 -0.42 6.77
C LEU A 46 -14.64 0.23 7.21
N ALA A 47 -15.27 -0.28 8.28
CA ALA A 47 -16.51 0.30 8.79
C ALA A 47 -16.25 1.71 9.33
N THR A 48 -15.21 1.89 10.16
CA THR A 48 -14.79 3.21 10.65
C THR A 48 -14.54 4.21 9.51
N ILE A 49 -13.88 3.80 8.42
CA ILE A 49 -13.64 4.69 7.26
C ILE A 49 -14.95 5.02 6.54
N GLY A 50 -15.81 4.01 6.34
CA GLY A 50 -17.11 4.18 5.67
C GLY A 50 -18.09 5.06 6.47
N GLU A 51 -18.15 4.93 7.79
CA GLU A 51 -18.97 5.75 8.68
C GLU A 51 -18.57 7.24 8.64
N ALA A 52 -17.30 7.52 8.34
CA ALA A 52 -16.80 8.88 8.14
C ALA A 52 -17.07 9.43 6.72
N ASN A 53 -17.74 8.67 5.85
CA ASN A 53 -17.98 8.97 4.44
C ASN A 53 -16.69 9.21 3.63
N LEU A 54 -15.62 8.49 3.96
CA LEU A 54 -14.34 8.58 3.27
C LEU A 54 -14.18 7.43 2.26
N PRO A 55 -13.53 7.64 1.10
CA PRO A 55 -13.24 6.57 0.17
C PRO A 55 -12.26 5.55 0.76
N VAL A 56 -12.55 4.26 0.57
CA VAL A 56 -11.66 3.15 0.96
C VAL A 56 -10.64 2.78 -0.11
N ILE A 57 -10.59 3.55 -1.21
CA ILE A 57 -9.62 3.38 -2.29
C ILE A 57 -8.23 3.56 -1.69
N SER A 58 -7.34 2.58 -1.93
CA SER A 58 -6.00 2.57 -1.36
C SER A 58 -4.95 2.56 -2.47
N PRO A 59 -4.37 3.72 -2.83
CA PRO A 59 -3.32 3.80 -3.84
C PRO A 59 -2.07 2.99 -3.47
N VAL A 60 -1.51 2.29 -4.46
CA VAL A 60 -0.18 1.66 -4.40
C VAL A 60 0.67 2.30 -5.48
N ILE A 61 1.76 2.94 -5.08
CA ILE A 61 2.54 3.84 -5.94
C ILE A 61 4.02 3.46 -5.85
N VAL A 62 4.70 3.41 -6.99
CA VAL A 62 6.16 3.42 -7.05
C VAL A 62 6.63 4.86 -7.15
N THR A 63 7.23 5.39 -6.08
CA THR A 63 7.52 6.83 -5.95
C THR A 63 8.75 7.27 -6.73
N ASN A 64 9.70 6.36 -6.97
CA ASN A 64 10.90 6.58 -7.80
C ASN A 64 10.77 5.90 -9.18
N SER A 65 9.57 5.95 -9.78
CA SER A 65 9.28 5.28 -11.05
C SER A 65 10.18 5.68 -12.21
N THR A 66 10.76 6.88 -12.19
CA THR A 66 11.70 7.37 -13.21
C THR A 66 13.06 6.66 -13.21
N GLU A 67 13.35 5.87 -12.17
CA GLU A 67 14.58 5.07 -12.07
C GLU A 67 14.47 3.70 -12.75
N PHE A 68 13.30 3.38 -13.32
CA PHE A 68 12.97 2.10 -13.94
C PHE A 68 12.55 2.29 -15.40
N GLU A 69 12.74 1.26 -16.23
CA GLU A 69 12.36 1.31 -17.64
C GLU A 69 10.84 1.34 -17.81
N ASP A 70 10.13 0.50 -17.05
CA ASP A 70 8.67 0.43 -17.12
C ASP A 70 8.06 -0.14 -15.82
N ILE A 71 6.78 0.14 -15.61
CA ILE A 71 5.98 -0.40 -14.51
C ILE A 71 4.67 -0.92 -15.09
N LEU A 72 4.56 -2.24 -15.16
CA LEU A 72 3.38 -2.93 -15.66
C LEU A 72 2.42 -3.21 -14.49
N THR A 73 1.13 -2.91 -14.69
CA THR A 73 0.08 -3.24 -13.74
C THR A 73 -0.54 -4.60 -14.07
N ALA A 74 -0.96 -5.33 -13.05
CA ALA A 74 -1.84 -6.49 -13.25
C ALA A 74 -3.08 -6.09 -14.05
N GLN A 75 -3.49 -6.95 -14.98
CA GLN A 75 -4.70 -6.72 -15.79
C GLN A 75 -5.97 -7.23 -15.10
N ASP A 76 -5.81 -8.04 -14.05
CA ASP A 76 -6.92 -8.59 -13.29
C ASP A 76 -7.67 -7.50 -12.53
N VAL A 77 -8.99 -7.49 -12.66
CA VAL A 77 -9.88 -6.58 -11.92
C VAL A 77 -9.94 -6.94 -10.43
N ARG A 78 -9.60 -8.19 -10.08
CA ARG A 78 -9.55 -8.68 -8.71
C ARG A 78 -8.24 -9.41 -8.48
N VAL A 79 -7.59 -9.06 -7.38
CA VAL A 79 -6.37 -9.71 -6.89
C VAL A 79 -6.59 -10.21 -5.47
N ASN A 80 -5.91 -11.28 -5.11
CA ASN A 80 -5.89 -11.85 -3.78
C ASN A 80 -4.55 -11.56 -3.09
N ILE A 81 -4.49 -11.86 -1.78
CA ILE A 81 -3.23 -11.79 -1.03
C ILE A 81 -2.22 -12.75 -1.66
N GLY A 82 -1.06 -12.22 -2.04
CA GLY A 82 0.01 -12.98 -2.68
C GLY A 82 0.04 -12.86 -4.21
N ASP A 83 -1.01 -12.35 -4.83
CA ASP A 83 -1.01 -12.08 -6.27
C ASP A 83 -0.12 -10.87 -6.60
N TYR A 84 0.46 -10.88 -7.80
CA TYR A 84 1.26 -9.75 -8.28
C TYR A 84 0.35 -8.58 -8.69
N LEU A 85 0.62 -7.39 -8.15
CA LEU A 85 -0.09 -6.16 -8.51
C LEU A 85 0.68 -5.33 -9.55
N LEU A 86 2.00 -5.25 -9.40
CA LEU A 86 2.90 -4.48 -10.25
C LEU A 86 4.12 -5.33 -10.62
N THR A 87 4.61 -5.19 -11.85
CA THR A 87 5.90 -5.69 -12.30
C THR A 87 6.77 -4.50 -12.69
N ILE A 88 7.96 -4.39 -12.08
CA ILE A 88 8.91 -3.30 -12.33
C ILE A 88 10.03 -3.84 -13.21
N LEU A 89 10.25 -3.21 -14.37
CA LEU A 89 11.32 -3.53 -15.30
C LEU A 89 12.48 -2.54 -15.08
N ALA A 90 13.68 -3.08 -14.90
CA ALA A 90 14.89 -2.34 -14.58
C ALA A 90 15.94 -2.51 -15.68
#